data_AF-A0A521T9W4-F1
#
_entry.id   AF-A0A521T9W4-F1
#
_cell.length_a   1.000
_cell.length_b   1.000
_cell.length_c   1.000
_cell.angle_alpha   90.00
_cell.angle_beta   90.00
_cell.angle_gamma   90.00
#
_symmetry.space_group_name_H-M   'P 1'
#
loop_
_entity.id
_entity.type
_entity.pdbx_description
1 polymer ?
#
loop_
_entity_poly.entity_id
_entity_poly.type
_entity_poly.pdbx_seq_one_letter_code
_entity_poly.pdbx_strand_id
1 'polypeptide(L)'
;MEESRITKGKFRQFRPHKILNEGWRYFKIQGSDTIIATRINVVKAFQTVEQGGQPVIDPNSKQPNYEWELNNEIKILTLEEYEQIQKSGWDN
;
A
#
# COMPACT_ATOMS: atom_id res chain seq x y z
N MET A 1 41.18 5.83 16.01
CA MET A 1 40.13 4.84 15.71
C MET A 1 39.14 5.56 14.83
N GLU A 2 39.27 5.37 13.52
CA GLU A 2 38.57 6.13 12.51
C GLU A 2 37.29 5.36 12.13
N GLU A 3 36.16 6.05 12.22
CA GLU A 3 34.83 5.50 11.95
C GLU A 3 34.73 5.08 10.48
N SER A 4 34.62 3.77 10.23
CA SER A 4 34.30 3.27 8.89
C SER A 4 32.83 3.53 8.60
N ARG A 5 32.56 4.67 7.96
CA ARG A 5 31.29 4.98 7.31
C ARG A 5 31.00 3.93 6.24
N ILE A 6 30.23 2.90 6.60
CA ILE A 6 29.65 1.98 5.62
C ILE A 6 28.49 2.70 4.93
N THR A 7 28.80 3.56 3.97
CA THR A 7 27.89 3.88 2.87
C THR A 7 27.94 2.72 1.88
N LYS A 8 27.04 1.74 2.02
CA LYS A 8 26.90 0.65 1.04
C LYS A 8 25.48 0.57 0.47
N GLY A 9 25.33 1.23 -0.69
CA GLY A 9 24.75 0.61 -1.88
C GLY A 9 23.27 0.23 -1.84
N LYS A 10 22.45 1.05 -2.51
CA LYS A 10 21.05 0.83 -2.92
C LYS A 10 20.71 -0.67 -3.10
N PHE A 11 20.00 -1.23 -2.12
CA PHE A 11 19.32 -2.52 -2.19
C PHE A 11 18.44 -2.60 -3.44
N ARG A 12 18.72 -3.50 -4.40
CA ARG A 12 17.75 -3.89 -5.45
C ARG A 12 18.05 -5.26 -6.05
N GLN A 13 17.13 -6.20 -5.87
CA GLN A 13 16.76 -7.22 -6.87
C GLN A 13 15.30 -7.65 -6.64
N PHE A 14 14.46 -7.43 -7.65
CA PHE A 14 12.99 -7.49 -7.63
C PHE A 14 12.44 -8.87 -8.05
N ARG A 15 11.54 -9.49 -7.26
CA ARG A 15 10.58 -10.59 -7.63
C ARG A 15 9.42 -10.69 -6.61
N PRO A 16 8.41 -11.55 -6.85
CA PRO A 16 7.05 -11.23 -7.33
C PRO A 16 6.20 -10.40 -6.33
N HIS A 17 5.32 -9.55 -6.88
CA HIS A 17 4.40 -8.73 -6.10
C HIS A 17 3.08 -9.47 -5.86
N LYS A 18 2.50 -9.28 -4.67
CA LYS A 18 1.13 -9.71 -4.34
C LYS A 18 0.32 -8.48 -3.94
N ILE A 19 -0.87 -8.33 -4.52
CA ILE A 19 -1.85 -7.33 -4.11
C ILE A 19 -2.51 -7.87 -2.83
N LEU A 20 -2.42 -7.12 -1.73
CA LEU A 20 -2.75 -7.64 -0.40
C LEU A 20 -3.94 -6.98 0.29
N ASN A 21 -4.52 -5.92 -0.27
CA ASN A 21 -5.79 -5.37 0.16
C ASN A 21 -6.27 -4.36 -0.88
N GLU A 22 -7.49 -4.57 -1.38
CA GLU A 22 -8.21 -3.60 -2.20
C GLU A 22 -9.57 -3.33 -1.54
N GLY A 23 -9.97 -2.07 -1.47
CA GLY A 23 -11.29 -1.71 -0.95
C GLY A 23 -11.50 -0.22 -0.84
N TRP A 24 -12.74 0.22 -1.06
CA TRP A 24 -13.15 1.60 -0.88
C TRP A 24 -13.62 1.84 0.56
N ARG A 25 -13.26 3.01 1.10
CA ARG A 25 -13.83 3.57 2.33
C ARG A 25 -14.53 4.87 1.98
N TYR A 26 -15.71 5.08 2.56
CA TYR A 26 -16.57 6.22 2.24
C TYR A 26 -16.82 7.08 3.48
N PHE A 27 -16.80 8.40 3.30
CA PHE A 27 -17.02 9.39 4.35
C PHE A 27 -18.10 10.37 3.93
N LYS A 28 -19.24 10.39 4.62
CA LYS A 28 -20.31 11.37 4.40
C LYS A 28 -20.02 12.65 5.18
N ILE A 29 -19.98 13.79 4.47
CA ILE A 29 -19.89 15.10 5.12
C ILE A 29 -21.28 15.45 5.67
N GLN A 30 -21.38 15.70 6.98
CA GLN A 30 -22.67 16.06 7.59
C GLN A 30 -23.20 17.37 7.00
N GLY A 31 -24.50 17.41 6.69
CA GLY A 31 -25.15 18.57 6.09
C GLY A 31 -24.87 18.80 4.60
N SER A 32 -24.20 17.85 3.93
CA SER A 32 -23.91 17.90 2.49
C SER A 32 -24.30 16.59 1.81
N ASP A 33 -24.68 16.68 0.53
CA ASP A 33 -24.92 15.53 -0.35
C ASP A 33 -23.62 15.02 -0.99
N THR A 34 -22.47 15.36 -0.41
CA THR A 34 -21.15 14.97 -0.89
C THR A 34 -20.54 13.88 -0.02
N ILE A 35 -19.96 12.89 -0.68
CA ILE A 35 -19.27 11.76 -0.08
C ILE A 35 -17.83 11.74 -0.60
N ILE A 36 -16.87 11.59 0.30
CA ILE A 36 -15.47 11.36 -0.05
C ILE A 36 -15.22 9.87 -0.01
N ALA A 37 -14.80 9.30 -1.14
CA ALA A 37 -14.39 7.92 -1.26
C ALA A 37 -12.86 7.84 -1.35
N THR A 38 -12.25 6.99 -0.52
CA THR A 38 -10.81 6.75 -0.53
C THR A 38 -10.55 5.26 -0.73
N ARG A 39 -9.70 4.91 -1.69
CA ARG A 39 -9.19 3.53 -1.86
C ARG A 39 -7.71 3.53 -1.55
N ILE A 40 -7.31 2.70 -0.60
CA ILE A 40 -5.90 2.42 -0.32
C ILE A 40 -5.63 1.02 -0.84
N ASN A 41 -4.85 0.92 -1.91
CA ASN A 41 -4.42 -0.37 -2.45
C ASN A 41 -2.94 -0.57 -2.09
N VAL A 42 -2.62 -1.70 -1.45
CA VAL A 42 -1.25 -2.19 -1.45
C VAL A 42 -1.05 -2.94 -2.75
N VAL A 43 -0.57 -2.22 -3.77
CA VAL A 43 -0.46 -2.77 -5.13
C VAL A 43 0.67 -3.79 -5.19
N LYS A 44 1.77 -3.55 -4.46
CA LYS A 44 2.93 -4.43 -4.49
C LYS A 44 3.64 -4.48 -3.14
N ALA A 45 3.86 -5.69 -2.65
CA ALA A 45 4.83 -5.99 -1.62
C ALA A 45 6.11 -6.53 -2.28
N PHE A 46 7.26 -5.98 -1.91
CA PHE A 46 8.57 -6.37 -2.43
C PHE A 46 9.44 -6.87 -1.29
N GLN A 47 9.94 -8.10 -1.38
CA GLN A 47 10.91 -8.60 -0.41
C GLN A 47 12.26 -7.89 -0.61
N THR A 48 12.79 -7.27 0.44
CA THR A 48 14.11 -6.65 0.38
C THR A 48 15.19 -7.74 0.42
N VAL A 49 16.18 -7.66 -0.48
CA VAL A 49 17.30 -8.61 -0.57
C VAL A 49 18.64 -7.89 -0.59
N GLU A 50 19.66 -8.52 -0.01
CA GLU A 50 21.05 -8.09 -0.05
C GLU A 50 21.72 -8.41 -1.40
N GLN A 51 22.90 -7.84 -1.64
CA GLN A 51 23.75 -8.21 -2.79
C GLN A 51 24.21 -9.66 -2.64
N GLY A 52 23.49 -10.58 -3.27
CA GLY A 52 23.63 -12.03 -3.09
C GLY A 52 22.30 -12.78 -3.09
N GLY A 53 21.17 -12.07 -3.08
CA GLY A 53 19.82 -12.64 -3.16
C GLY A 53 19.28 -13.18 -1.84
N GLN A 54 20.03 -12.98 -0.73
CA GLN A 54 19.56 -13.33 0.60
C GLN A 54 18.54 -12.29 1.09
N PRO A 55 17.41 -12.71 1.69
CA PRO A 55 16.44 -11.80 2.30
C PRO A 55 17.07 -10.95 3.40
N VAL A 56 16.75 -9.67 3.42
CA VAL A 56 17.01 -8.83 4.59
C VAL A 56 16.04 -9.24 5.68
N ILE A 57 16.54 -9.61 6.86
CA ILE A 57 15.71 -10.02 8.01
C ILE A 57 15.59 -8.85 8.99
N ASP A 58 14.35 -8.50 9.36
CA ASP A 58 14.09 -7.51 10.41
C ASP A 58 14.58 -8.06 11.76
N PRO A 59 15.49 -7.35 12.46
CA PRO A 59 16.07 -7.83 13.70
C PRO A 59 15.05 -7.98 14.84
N ASN A 60 13.92 -7.28 14.80
CA ASN A 60 12.88 -7.28 15.83
C ASN A 60 11.91 -8.46 15.66
N SER A 61 11.39 -8.65 14.44
CA SER A 61 10.41 -9.70 14.13
C SER A 61 11.03 -11.04 13.75
N LYS A 62 12.32 -11.05 13.39
CA LYS A 62 13.03 -12.19 12.77
C LYS A 62 12.38 -12.66 11.45
N GLN A 63 11.57 -11.80 10.82
CA GLN A 63 10.91 -12.07 9.54
C GLN A 63 11.60 -11.32 8.39
N PRO A 64 11.43 -11.77 7.13
CA PRO A 64 11.90 -11.01 5.97
C PRO A 64 11.29 -9.61 5.94
N ASN A 65 12.11 -8.62 5.63
CA ASN A 65 11.68 -7.26 5.43
C ASN A 65 11.01 -7.10 4.07
N TYR A 66 9.91 -6.33 4.04
CA TYR A 66 9.18 -6.01 2.84
C TYR A 66 9.05 -4.50 2.67
N GLU A 67 9.26 -4.03 1.44
CA GLU A 67 8.87 -2.70 1.00
C GLU A 67 7.49 -2.73 0.37
N TRP A 68 6.72 -1.67 0.56
CA TRP A 68 5.32 -1.59 0.13
C TRP A 68 5.15 -0.43 -0.84
N GLU A 69 4.58 -0.69 -2.02
CA GLU A 69 4.11 0.36 -2.93
C GLU A 69 2.58 0.47 -2.79
N LEU A 70 2.17 1.63 -2.27
CA LEU A 70 0.77 1.96 -2.05
C LEU A 70 0.28 2.86 -3.19
N ASN A 71 -0.88 2.55 -3.74
CA ASN A 71 -1.62 3.48 -4.59
C ASN A 71 -2.87 3.95 -3.85
N ASN A 72 -3.02 5.26 -3.74
CA ASN A 72 -4.17 5.87 -3.09
C ASN A 72 -5.01 6.57 -4.16
N GLU A 73 -6.29 6.22 -4.23
CA GLU A 73 -7.25 6.94 -5.07
C GLU A 73 -8.23 7.68 -4.17
N ILE A 74 -8.52 8.94 -4.52
CA ILE A 74 -9.54 9.75 -3.86
C ILE A 74 -10.55 10.16 -4.92
N LYS A 75 -11.83 9.95 -4.62
CA LYS A 75 -12.95 10.40 -5.44
C LYS A 75 -13.93 11.18 -4.56
N ILE A 76 -14.48 12.24 -5.12
CA ILE A 76 -15.62 12.95 -4.53
C ILE A 76 -16.85 12.50 -5.30
N LEU A 77 -17.83 11.99 -4.59
CA LEU A 77 -19.08 11.46 -5.11
C LEU A 77 -20.23 12.31 -4.61
N THR A 78 -21.26 12.42 -5.41
CA THR A 78 -22.60 12.79 -4.95
C THR A 78 -23.24 11.63 -4.18
N LEU A 79 -24.26 11.92 -3.38
CA LEU A 79 -25.04 10.92 -2.66
C LEU A 79 -25.66 9.88 -3.62
N GLU A 80 -26.15 10.32 -4.77
CA GLU A 80 -26.75 9.45 -5.78
C GLU A 80 -25.74 8.44 -6.35
N GLU A 81 -24.54 8.90 -6.73
CA GLU A 81 -23.47 8.03 -7.25
C GLU A 81 -23.06 6.97 -6.23
N TYR A 82 -22.93 7.35 -4.96
CA TYR A 82 -22.64 6.41 -3.88
C TYR A 82 -23.74 5.34 -3.72
N GLU A 83 -25.01 5.74 -3.72
CA GLU A 83 -26.13 4.81 -3.60
C GLU A 83 -26.21 3.83 -4.78
N GLN A 84 -25.85 4.28 -5.99
CA GLN A 84 -25.76 3.41 -7.16
C GLN A 84 -24.64 2.37 -7.01
N ILE A 85 -23.47 2.78 -6.52
CA ILE A 85 -22.35 1.85 -6.27
C ILE A 85 -22.75 0.78 -5.25
N GLN A 86 -23.37 1.18 -4.13
CA GLN A 86 -23.83 0.25 -3.10
C GLN A 86 -24.87 -0.76 -3.63
N LYS A 87 -25.74 -0.35 -4.56
CA LYS A 87 -26.70 -1.25 -5.22
C LYS A 87 -26.03 -2.21 -6.22
N SER A 88 -24.94 -1.80 -6.84
CA SER A 88 -24.25 -2.57 -7.90
C SER A 88 -23.38 -3.72 -7.39
N GLY A 89 -23.12 -3.82 -6.08
CA GLY A 89 -22.34 -4.92 -5.49
C GLY A 89 -20.86 -4.94 -5.90
N TRP A 90 -20.32 -3.81 -6.36
CA TRP A 90 -18.92 -3.66 -6.82
C TRP A 90 -17.85 -3.81 -5.72
N ASP A 91 -18.23 -4.13 -4.49
CA ASP A 91 -17.32 -4.33 -3.36
C ASP A 91 -16.81 -5.79 -3.22
N ASN A 92 -16.85 -6.59 -4.30
CA ASN A 92 -16.28 -7.97 -4.35
C ASN A 92 -14.82 -8.00 -4.80
#